data_AF-A0A7S4B6M4-F1
#
_entry.id   AF-A0A7S4B6M4-F1
#
_cell.length_a   1.000
_cell.length_b   1.000
_cell.length_c   1.000
_cell.angle_alpha   90.00
_cell.angle_beta   90.00
_cell.angle_gamma   90.00
#
_symmetry.space_group_name_H-M   'P 1'
#
loop_
_entity.id
_entity.type
_entity.pdbx_description
1 polymer ?
#
loop_
_entity_poly.entity_id
_entity_poly.type
_entity_poly.pdbx_seq_one_letter_code
_entity_poly.pdbx_strand_id
1 'polypeptide(L)'
;RSTATGRQSCRLSCAVLPESVAAVRVPALAHCKRMRLLFLLCLSMIRAAKGHGAMAIPPTRNAHDRFLPQFRNASFPSFPGYGCNCGSPTGKGCAKGRKENTREALDGQPCLWFSQGCSIGCPACDNVTQHSMGKSLCAAPAAHPTLPKWAWTMNRWAVEGSVNDTYRFHPWRAPGTAPVADACGMAGGSPSIGGGAAVFSSTPFAKQGDLGSHVLPRSAPQVTWKAGGVVEVAWGIRANHGGGYQYRLCPASEPLTEACFQQTPLKFVGKQKLRYVDGSETAPFEPTLVSEGVVPAGAAWMMNPVPRIDFDSVNSGQPQAWKECRPGEQTYDTSFPMSLACRQFEPAACKERTRMHGMPWAPIPGKPYPTGDVQGECSGDFVSALIVDHVEVPRTLPPGEYVLGWRWDCEETAQVWSSCADVAVVAGAELDYAASR
;
A
#
# COMPACT_ATOMS: atom_id res chain seq x y z
N ARG A 1 -53.17 -58.52 35.53
CA ARG A 1 -53.56 -59.58 34.57
C ARG A 1 -52.96 -59.22 33.22
N SER A 2 -52.10 -60.10 32.70
CA SER A 2 -51.70 -60.22 31.28
C SER A 2 -52.95 -60.31 30.39
N THR A 3 -52.97 -59.94 29.11
CA THR A 3 -52.25 -60.44 27.92
C THR A 3 -52.66 -59.53 26.74
N ALA A 4 -51.74 -58.98 25.93
CA ALA A 4 -51.16 -59.52 24.69
C ALA A 4 -51.94 -59.21 23.38
N THR A 5 -51.22 -58.60 22.42
CA THR A 5 -51.11 -58.91 20.96
C THR A 5 -52.39 -59.00 20.11
N GLY A 6 -52.55 -58.35 18.96
CA GLY A 6 -51.76 -58.43 17.71
C GLY A 6 -52.73 -58.74 16.55
N ARG A 7 -52.81 -57.91 15.49
CA ARG A 7 -52.22 -58.07 14.15
C ARG A 7 -53.16 -58.69 13.08
N GLN A 8 -52.90 -58.27 11.82
CA GLN A 8 -53.23 -58.89 10.52
C GLN A 8 -54.66 -58.67 9.96
N SER A 9 -54.92 -58.56 8.65
CA SER A 9 -54.12 -58.40 7.42
C SER A 9 -55.08 -58.28 6.21
N CYS A 10 -54.58 -57.72 5.10
CA CYS A 10 -55.10 -57.64 3.73
C CYS A 10 -56.10 -58.69 3.21
N ARG A 11 -56.95 -58.29 2.23
CA ARG A 11 -57.22 -59.05 0.99
C ARG A 11 -57.86 -58.21 -0.13
N LEU A 12 -57.40 -58.48 -1.35
CA LEU A 12 -57.77 -57.95 -2.67
C LEU A 12 -59.18 -58.41 -3.13
N SER A 13 -59.82 -57.64 -4.02
CA SER A 13 -60.25 -58.14 -5.35
C SER A 13 -60.82 -57.04 -6.27
N CYS A 14 -60.64 -57.29 -7.58
CA CYS A 14 -61.00 -56.56 -8.80
C CYS A 14 -62.49 -56.15 -8.90
N ALA A 15 -63.02 -55.30 -9.79
CA ALA A 15 -62.73 -55.11 -11.22
C ALA A 15 -63.59 -53.95 -11.86
N VAL A 16 -63.13 -53.43 -13.01
CA VAL A 16 -63.84 -52.77 -14.15
C VAL A 16 -64.41 -51.33 -14.04
N LEU A 17 -64.02 -50.53 -15.05
CA LEU A 17 -64.30 -49.11 -15.38
C LEU A 17 -65.64 -48.89 -16.12
N PRO A 18 -66.05 -47.62 -16.36
CA PRO A 18 -65.95 -47.13 -17.74
C PRO A 18 -65.35 -45.72 -17.92
N GLU A 19 -65.05 -45.46 -19.19
CA GLU A 19 -64.41 -44.34 -19.90
C GLU A 19 -64.99 -42.95 -19.54
N SER A 20 -64.29 -41.81 -19.61
CA SER A 20 -63.49 -41.32 -20.74
C SER A 20 -62.78 -39.98 -20.40
N VAL A 21 -61.73 -39.71 -21.20
CA VAL A 21 -61.10 -38.42 -21.55
C VAL A 21 -59.93 -37.87 -20.69
N ALA A 22 -58.81 -37.69 -21.41
CA ALA A 22 -57.62 -36.87 -21.19
C ALA A 22 -56.54 -37.40 -20.22
N ALA A 23 -55.69 -38.26 -20.77
CA ALA A 23 -54.35 -38.55 -20.27
C ALA A 23 -53.34 -37.49 -20.73
N VAL A 24 -52.49 -37.00 -19.82
CA VAL A 24 -51.05 -36.91 -20.08
C VAL A 24 -50.32 -37.41 -18.83
N ARG A 25 -49.61 -38.52 -19.02
CA ARG A 25 -48.83 -39.25 -18.03
C ARG A 25 -47.47 -38.57 -17.81
N VAL A 26 -47.07 -38.44 -16.56
CA VAL A 26 -45.66 -38.31 -16.16
C VAL A 26 -45.12 -39.73 -15.91
N PRO A 27 -44.05 -40.19 -16.58
CA PRO A 27 -43.42 -41.44 -16.20
C PRO A 27 -42.41 -41.21 -15.06
N ALA A 28 -42.48 -42.08 -14.05
CA ALA A 28 -41.41 -42.32 -13.11
C ALA A 28 -40.64 -43.58 -13.52
N LEU A 29 -39.35 -43.63 -13.14
CA LEU A 29 -38.33 -44.71 -13.22
C LEU A 29 -37.11 -44.22 -14.02
N ALA A 30 -35.85 -44.39 -13.64
CA ALA A 30 -35.22 -44.98 -12.48
C ALA A 30 -33.73 -44.53 -12.52
N HIS A 31 -33.11 -44.43 -11.35
CA HIS A 31 -31.70 -44.74 -11.05
C HIS A 31 -30.57 -44.29 -12.00
N CYS A 32 -29.64 -43.58 -11.36
CA CYS A 32 -28.19 -43.67 -11.53
C CYS A 32 -27.50 -42.65 -12.46
N LYS A 33 -26.44 -42.05 -11.89
CA LYS A 33 -25.38 -41.23 -12.51
C LYS A 33 -25.79 -39.85 -13.03
N ARG A 34 -25.57 -38.84 -12.18
CA ARG A 34 -24.70 -37.66 -12.41
C ARG A 34 -25.04 -36.61 -11.36
N MET A 35 -24.27 -36.58 -10.27
CA MET A 35 -24.11 -35.35 -9.50
C MET A 35 -23.52 -34.33 -10.47
N ARG A 36 -24.37 -33.47 -11.03
CA ARG A 36 -23.92 -32.27 -11.73
C ARG A 36 -23.21 -31.43 -10.69
N LEU A 37 -21.90 -31.38 -10.86
CA LEU A 37 -20.98 -30.39 -10.32
C LEU A 37 -21.69 -29.03 -10.37
N LEU A 38 -22.21 -28.56 -9.23
CA LEU A 38 -22.41 -27.13 -9.05
C LEU A 38 -21.00 -26.56 -9.10
N PHE A 39 -20.64 -26.01 -10.25
CA PHE A 39 -19.58 -25.02 -10.33
C PHE A 39 -19.98 -23.90 -9.37
N LEU A 40 -19.54 -24.01 -8.12
CA LEU A 40 -19.27 -22.85 -7.29
C LEU A 40 -18.21 -22.07 -8.07
N LEU A 41 -18.70 -21.14 -8.90
CA LEU A 41 -17.95 -19.96 -9.28
C LEU A 41 -17.58 -19.29 -7.96
N CYS A 42 -16.44 -19.71 -7.40
CA CYS A 42 -15.65 -18.92 -6.49
C CYS A 42 -15.16 -17.73 -7.34
N LEU A 43 -16.07 -16.81 -7.63
CA LEU A 43 -15.71 -15.42 -7.87
C LEU A 43 -15.09 -14.98 -6.55
N SER A 44 -13.78 -15.20 -6.44
CA SER A 44 -12.94 -14.43 -5.55
C SER A 44 -13.32 -12.98 -5.82
N MET A 45 -14.12 -12.39 -4.93
CA MET A 45 -14.30 -10.95 -4.91
C MET A 45 -12.89 -10.40 -4.75
N ILE A 46 -12.31 -9.92 -5.85
CA ILE A 46 -11.00 -9.29 -5.85
C ILE A 46 -11.22 -7.97 -5.11
N ARG A 47 -11.04 -8.01 -3.79
CA ARG A 47 -11.27 -6.88 -2.89
C ARG A 47 -10.15 -5.89 -3.11
N ALA A 48 -10.55 -4.73 -3.60
CA ALA A 48 -9.70 -3.63 -3.97
C ALA A 48 -9.37 -2.78 -2.74
N ALA A 49 -8.15 -2.88 -2.21
CA ALA A 49 -7.59 -1.78 -1.44
C ALA A 49 -6.77 -0.89 -2.38
N LYS A 50 -6.89 0.43 -2.19
CA LYS A 50 -6.17 1.43 -2.98
C LYS A 50 -4.92 1.74 -2.18
N GLY A 51 -3.75 1.46 -2.74
CA GLY A 51 -2.44 1.85 -2.21
C GLY A 51 -1.69 2.56 -3.30
N HIS A 52 -1.04 3.69 -3.00
CA HIS A 52 -0.25 4.46 -3.96
C HIS A 52 0.75 5.33 -3.21
N GLY A 53 2.05 5.19 -3.46
CA GLY A 53 3.08 6.05 -2.87
C GLY A 53 4.27 6.17 -3.81
N ALA A 54 4.95 7.32 -3.81
CA ALA A 54 6.09 7.54 -4.68
C ALA A 54 7.05 8.60 -4.17
N MET A 55 8.34 8.39 -4.47
CA MET A 55 9.36 9.41 -4.29
C MET A 55 9.15 10.58 -5.25
N ALA A 56 9.25 11.79 -4.72
CA ALA A 56 9.07 13.06 -5.42
C ALA A 56 10.38 13.84 -5.56
N ILE A 57 11.25 13.79 -4.54
CA ILE A 57 12.54 14.49 -4.52
C ILE A 57 13.65 13.50 -4.15
N PRO A 58 14.71 13.39 -4.98
CA PRO A 58 14.82 13.95 -6.34
C PRO A 58 13.79 13.34 -7.30
N PRO A 59 13.54 13.94 -8.47
CA PRO A 59 12.49 13.44 -9.35
C PRO A 59 12.83 12.04 -9.87
N THR A 60 11.87 11.13 -9.73
CA THR A 60 12.05 9.69 -10.00
C THR A 60 11.98 9.35 -11.49
N ARG A 61 12.69 8.29 -11.92
CA ARG A 61 12.54 7.64 -13.23
C ARG A 61 11.15 7.05 -13.40
N ASN A 62 10.51 6.63 -12.31
CA ASN A 62 9.14 6.10 -12.30
C ASN A 62 8.09 7.15 -12.75
N ALA A 63 8.48 8.43 -12.76
CA ALA A 63 7.71 9.55 -13.26
C ALA A 63 8.10 9.95 -14.70
N HIS A 64 8.84 9.13 -15.46
CA HIS A 64 9.31 9.51 -16.80
C HIS A 64 8.16 9.87 -17.76
N ASP A 65 6.98 9.29 -17.56
CA ASP A 65 5.75 9.63 -18.28
C ASP A 65 5.35 11.11 -18.15
N ARG A 66 5.84 11.84 -17.14
CA ARG A 66 5.58 13.29 -16.93
C ARG A 66 5.90 14.15 -18.14
N PHE A 67 6.81 13.70 -19.00
CA PHE A 67 7.19 14.44 -20.20
C PHE A 67 6.17 14.31 -21.33
N LEU A 68 5.24 13.36 -21.27
CA LEU A 68 4.23 13.15 -22.31
C LEU A 68 3.07 14.16 -22.15
N PRO A 69 2.51 14.70 -23.25
CA PRO A 69 1.49 15.75 -23.20
C PRO A 69 0.28 15.43 -22.31
N GLN A 70 -0.14 14.17 -22.24
CA GLN A 70 -1.29 13.73 -21.44
C GLN A 70 -1.05 13.69 -19.93
N PHE A 71 0.21 13.77 -19.49
CA PHE A 71 0.61 13.76 -18.07
C PHE A 71 1.16 15.11 -17.58
N ARG A 72 1.28 16.11 -18.46
CA ARG A 72 1.79 17.44 -18.11
C ARG A 72 0.75 18.25 -17.34
N ASN A 73 1.24 19.18 -16.51
CA ASN A 73 0.41 20.12 -15.75
C ASN A 73 -0.61 19.37 -14.88
N ALA A 74 -0.17 18.31 -14.21
CA ALA A 74 -1.00 17.43 -13.39
C ALA A 74 -2.23 16.85 -14.11
N SER A 75 -2.17 16.75 -15.44
CA SER A 75 -3.17 16.03 -16.23
C SER A 75 -2.93 14.53 -16.13
N PHE A 76 -3.98 13.74 -16.34
CA PHE A 76 -3.89 12.29 -16.39
C PHE A 76 -4.95 11.77 -17.38
N PRO A 77 -4.65 10.77 -18.24
CA PRO A 77 -5.61 10.22 -19.19
C PRO A 77 -6.84 9.65 -18.45
N SER A 78 -8.04 10.05 -18.85
CA SER A 78 -9.28 9.58 -18.25
C SER A 78 -9.48 8.09 -18.49
N PHE A 79 -9.44 7.28 -17.43
CA PHE A 79 -9.76 5.83 -17.36
C PHE A 79 -9.04 4.92 -18.40
N PRO A 80 -8.51 3.74 -18.00
CA PRO A 80 -8.64 3.08 -16.71
C PRO A 80 -7.63 3.52 -15.65
N GLY A 81 -6.79 4.53 -15.94
CA GLY A 81 -5.69 4.88 -15.06
C GLY A 81 -6.07 5.73 -13.83
N TYR A 82 -5.20 5.62 -12.84
CA TYR A 82 -5.32 6.22 -11.51
C TYR A 82 -4.25 7.31 -11.35
N GLY A 83 -4.66 8.58 -11.27
CA GLY A 83 -3.72 9.71 -11.20
C GLY A 83 -2.97 9.84 -9.87
N CYS A 84 -1.65 10.04 -9.93
CA CYS A 84 -0.77 10.15 -8.75
C CYS A 84 -0.80 11.54 -8.06
N ASN A 85 -1.29 12.57 -8.76
CA ASN A 85 -1.11 13.97 -8.37
C ASN A 85 -2.32 14.64 -7.78
N CYS A 86 -3.49 14.05 -7.98
CA CYS A 86 -4.72 14.74 -7.70
C CYS A 86 -5.21 14.42 -6.30
N GLY A 87 -5.21 15.44 -5.46
CA GLY A 87 -6.10 15.52 -4.32
C GLY A 87 -7.31 16.37 -4.65
N SER A 88 -8.50 15.81 -4.50
CA SER A 88 -9.59 16.62 -3.96
C SER A 88 -10.58 15.68 -3.28
N PRO A 89 -10.97 15.99 -2.03
CA PRO A 89 -12.00 15.24 -1.37
C PRO A 89 -13.35 15.42 -2.09
N THR A 90 -13.53 16.43 -2.96
CA THR A 90 -14.76 16.64 -3.74
C THR A 90 -14.86 15.84 -5.05
N GLY A 91 -13.91 14.93 -5.33
CA GLY A 91 -13.99 14.06 -6.52
C GLY A 91 -13.77 14.77 -7.87
N LYS A 92 -13.22 15.99 -7.85
CA LYS A 92 -12.94 16.78 -9.06
C LYS A 92 -11.46 17.22 -9.18
N GLY A 93 -10.55 16.60 -8.44
CA GLY A 93 -9.12 16.99 -8.35
C GLY A 93 -8.30 16.70 -9.61
N CYS A 94 -8.78 15.82 -10.51
CA CYS A 94 -8.15 15.58 -11.81
C CYS A 94 -8.93 16.20 -12.98
N ALA A 95 -9.83 17.16 -12.73
CA ALA A 95 -10.44 17.89 -13.84
C ALA A 95 -9.34 18.69 -14.54
N LYS A 96 -9.15 18.42 -15.84
CA LYS A 96 -8.16 19.07 -16.72
C LYS A 96 -8.05 20.58 -16.41
N GLY A 97 -6.86 21.05 -16.03
CA GLY A 97 -6.57 22.47 -15.86
C GLY A 97 -6.72 23.06 -14.45
N ARG A 98 -7.00 22.27 -13.39
CA ARG A 98 -7.03 22.77 -12.00
C ARG A 98 -5.71 22.52 -11.27
N LYS A 99 -4.84 23.53 -11.30
CA LYS A 99 -3.47 23.53 -10.73
C LYS A 99 -3.41 23.66 -9.21
N GLU A 100 -4.49 24.13 -8.58
CA GLU A 100 -4.46 24.65 -7.21
C GLU A 100 -4.23 23.59 -6.12
N ASN A 101 -4.17 22.29 -6.45
CA ASN A 101 -4.05 21.21 -5.47
C ASN A 101 -3.26 19.98 -5.98
N THR A 102 -2.25 20.19 -6.83
CA THR A 102 -1.55 19.07 -7.49
C THR A 102 -0.08 19.01 -7.13
N ARG A 103 0.40 17.81 -6.81
CA ARG A 103 1.83 17.56 -6.57
C ARG A 103 2.55 17.39 -7.90
N GLU A 104 2.97 18.49 -8.51
CA GLU A 104 3.68 18.47 -9.82
C GLU A 104 4.90 17.54 -9.82
N ALA A 105 5.59 17.43 -8.67
CA ALA A 105 6.72 16.52 -8.49
C ALA A 105 6.38 15.02 -8.67
N LEU A 106 5.09 14.66 -8.74
CA LEU A 106 4.59 13.31 -8.95
C LEU A 106 3.89 13.15 -10.33
N ASP A 107 4.04 14.11 -11.26
CA ASP A 107 3.60 14.00 -12.67
C ASP A 107 3.93 12.65 -13.32
N GLY A 108 3.03 12.19 -14.19
CA GLY A 108 3.06 10.83 -14.73
C GLY A 108 2.39 9.79 -13.84
N GLN A 109 3.04 8.63 -13.70
CA GLN A 109 2.51 7.44 -13.02
C GLN A 109 3.43 6.90 -11.90
N PRO A 110 4.22 7.71 -11.18
CA PRO A 110 5.24 7.17 -10.27
C PRO A 110 4.66 6.39 -9.10
N CYS A 111 3.45 6.75 -8.66
CA CYS A 111 2.73 6.05 -7.59
C CYS A 111 2.11 4.73 -8.03
N LEU A 112 2.36 4.25 -9.25
CA LEU A 112 1.89 2.95 -9.75
C LEU A 112 3.04 1.95 -9.89
N TRP A 113 4.18 2.18 -9.24
CA TRP A 113 5.32 1.28 -9.24
C TRP A 113 5.51 0.64 -7.86
N PHE A 114 5.20 -0.65 -7.76
CA PHE A 114 5.24 -1.40 -6.52
C PHE A 114 5.37 -2.90 -6.79
N SER A 115 5.48 -3.70 -5.73
CA SER A 115 5.42 -5.16 -5.79
C SER A 115 4.23 -5.62 -4.95
N GLN A 116 3.34 -6.41 -5.53
CA GLN A 116 2.16 -6.96 -4.86
C GLN A 116 2.40 -8.40 -4.42
N GLY A 117 1.81 -8.82 -3.29
CA GLY A 117 1.93 -10.21 -2.83
C GLY A 117 3.21 -10.52 -2.08
N CYS A 118 3.84 -9.51 -1.49
CA CYS A 118 5.13 -9.64 -0.83
C CYS A 118 4.92 -9.88 0.67
N SER A 119 5.23 -11.09 1.11
CA SER A 119 5.17 -11.50 2.52
C SER A 119 6.59 -11.64 3.09
N ILE A 120 6.78 -11.21 4.33
CA ILE A 120 8.08 -11.30 5.00
C ILE A 120 8.59 -12.75 4.99
N GLY A 121 9.88 -12.92 4.73
CA GLY A 121 10.52 -14.24 4.71
C GLY A 121 10.20 -15.11 3.48
N CYS A 122 9.34 -14.66 2.57
CA CYS A 122 9.07 -15.41 1.34
C CYS A 122 10.15 -15.17 0.27
N PRO A 123 10.43 -16.17 -0.58
CA PRO A 123 11.48 -16.05 -1.60
C PRO A 123 11.09 -15.12 -2.76
N ALA A 124 9.79 -14.92 -2.99
CA ALA A 124 9.26 -14.07 -4.06
C ALA A 124 7.87 -13.56 -3.66
N CYS A 125 7.43 -12.48 -4.33
CA CYS A 125 6.05 -12.03 -4.23
C CYS A 125 5.15 -12.90 -5.11
N ASP A 126 3.90 -13.13 -4.70
CA ASP A 126 2.93 -13.90 -5.50
C ASP A 126 2.27 -13.07 -6.61
N ASN A 127 2.49 -11.75 -6.64
CA ASN A 127 1.96 -10.77 -7.59
C ASN A 127 0.43 -10.66 -7.62
N VAL A 128 -0.27 -11.16 -6.61
CA VAL A 128 -1.74 -11.22 -6.57
C VAL A 128 -2.28 -10.75 -5.23
N THR A 129 -1.75 -11.28 -4.13
CA THR A 129 -2.37 -11.13 -2.81
C THR A 129 -2.11 -9.76 -2.22
N GLN A 130 -3.18 -9.02 -1.93
CA GLN A 130 -3.06 -7.72 -1.28
C GLN A 130 -3.12 -7.82 0.24
N HIS A 131 -3.99 -8.67 0.80
CA HIS A 131 -4.12 -8.88 2.24
C HIS A 131 -4.00 -10.35 2.55
N SER A 132 -3.09 -10.68 3.47
CA SER A 132 -2.78 -12.07 3.82
C SER A 132 -3.57 -12.61 5.02
N MET A 133 -4.32 -11.76 5.73
CA MET A 133 -5.15 -12.12 6.89
C MET A 133 -4.37 -12.89 7.97
N GLY A 134 -3.16 -12.43 8.27
CA GLY A 134 -2.30 -12.99 9.31
C GLY A 134 -1.59 -14.27 8.89
N LYS A 135 -1.54 -14.58 7.58
CA LYS A 135 -0.88 -15.78 7.04
C LYS A 135 0.34 -15.40 6.21
N SER A 136 1.37 -16.24 6.24
CA SER A 136 2.46 -16.14 5.26
C SER A 136 1.92 -16.51 3.88
N LEU A 137 2.41 -15.83 2.84
CA LEU A 137 2.08 -16.16 1.44
C LEU A 137 2.96 -17.31 0.87
N CYS A 138 3.88 -17.83 1.67
CA CYS A 138 4.70 -19.00 1.35
C CYS A 138 4.71 -20.02 2.48
N ALA A 139 4.98 -21.28 2.15
CA ALA A 139 4.89 -22.41 3.08
C ALA A 139 5.93 -22.36 4.23
N ALA A 140 7.14 -21.86 3.95
CA ALA A 140 8.24 -21.82 4.90
C ALA A 140 8.90 -20.43 4.87
N PRO A 141 8.33 -19.42 5.55
CA PRO A 141 8.91 -18.09 5.60
C PRO A 141 10.24 -18.13 6.36
N ALA A 142 11.30 -17.58 5.77
CA ALA A 142 12.63 -17.48 6.36
C ALA A 142 12.75 -16.37 7.42
N ALA A 143 11.71 -15.55 7.58
CA ALA A 143 11.64 -14.47 8.55
C ALA A 143 10.27 -14.47 9.25
N HIS A 144 10.29 -14.03 10.50
CA HIS A 144 9.11 -13.81 11.33
C HIS A 144 8.98 -12.31 11.64
N PRO A 145 7.85 -11.85 12.20
CA PRO A 145 7.72 -10.46 12.62
C PRO A 145 8.86 -10.10 13.60
N THR A 146 9.58 -9.02 13.31
CA THR A 146 10.68 -8.50 14.13
C THR A 146 10.42 -7.08 14.61
N LEU A 147 9.39 -6.42 14.05
CA LEU A 147 9.07 -5.03 14.37
C LEU A 147 8.49 -4.90 15.78
N PRO A 148 9.09 -4.06 16.66
CA PRO A 148 8.57 -3.87 18.00
C PRO A 148 7.20 -3.20 17.97
N LYS A 149 6.33 -3.58 18.92
CA LYS A 149 4.91 -3.18 18.98
C LYS A 149 4.68 -1.67 18.90
N TRP A 150 5.57 -0.86 19.48
CA TRP A 150 5.44 0.61 19.46
C TRP A 150 5.53 1.20 18.05
N ALA A 151 6.23 0.54 17.14
CA ALA A 151 6.47 0.96 15.76
C ALA A 151 5.39 0.49 14.78
N TRP A 152 4.40 -0.27 15.24
CA TRP A 152 3.27 -0.65 14.41
C TRP A 152 2.45 0.60 14.06
N THR A 153 2.04 0.66 12.81
CA THR A 153 1.19 1.69 12.21
C THR A 153 -0.22 1.19 11.92
N MET A 154 -0.43 -0.12 11.98
CA MET A 154 -1.72 -0.81 11.88
C MET A 154 -1.83 -1.85 13.01
N ASN A 155 -3.03 -2.36 13.31
CA ASN A 155 -3.24 -3.37 14.36
C ASN A 155 -2.59 -3.03 15.72
N ARG A 156 -2.48 -1.75 16.07
CA ARG A 156 -1.74 -1.34 17.28
C ARG A 156 -2.38 -1.84 18.57
N TRP A 157 -3.67 -2.15 18.55
CA TRP A 157 -4.40 -2.70 19.69
C TRP A 157 -4.60 -4.21 19.64
N ALA A 158 -4.28 -4.86 18.52
CA ALA A 158 -4.33 -6.32 18.43
C ALA A 158 -3.28 -6.92 19.36
N VAL A 159 -3.62 -8.05 20.00
CA VAL A 159 -2.62 -8.83 20.73
C VAL A 159 -1.66 -9.44 19.71
N GLU A 160 -0.35 -9.29 19.94
CA GLU A 160 0.67 -9.79 19.02
C GLU A 160 0.53 -11.30 18.80
N GLY A 161 0.57 -11.70 17.52
CA GLY A 161 0.42 -13.10 17.12
C GLY A 161 -1.00 -13.67 17.24
N SER A 162 -1.98 -12.91 17.75
CA SER A 162 -3.38 -13.35 17.83
C SER A 162 -4.03 -13.47 16.45
N VAL A 163 -5.24 -14.04 16.40
CA VAL A 163 -6.06 -14.09 15.18
C VAL A 163 -6.42 -12.70 14.63
N ASN A 164 -6.38 -11.67 15.49
CA ASN A 164 -6.63 -10.28 15.12
C ASN A 164 -5.36 -9.56 14.64
N ASP A 165 -4.17 -10.18 14.76
CA ASP A 165 -2.93 -9.67 14.15
C ASP A 165 -2.84 -10.04 12.67
N THR A 166 -3.81 -9.55 11.91
CA THR A 166 -4.05 -9.86 10.48
C THR A 166 -2.99 -9.32 9.52
N TYR A 167 -2.09 -8.46 10.00
CA TYR A 167 -1.01 -7.88 9.19
C TYR A 167 0.36 -8.44 9.50
N ARG A 168 0.49 -9.40 10.43
CA ARG A 168 1.79 -9.86 10.96
C ARG A 168 2.80 -10.31 9.91
N PHE A 169 2.37 -10.74 8.72
CA PHE A 169 3.28 -11.17 7.65
C PHE A 169 3.49 -10.12 6.55
N HIS A 170 2.94 -8.91 6.69
CA HIS A 170 3.14 -7.82 5.73
C HIS A 170 4.50 -7.15 5.90
N PRO A 171 5.05 -6.51 4.86
CA PRO A 171 6.44 -6.05 4.80
C PRO A 171 6.92 -5.26 6.01
N TRP A 172 6.12 -4.31 6.51
CA TRP A 172 6.54 -3.46 7.63
C TRP A 172 6.78 -4.25 8.92
N ARG A 173 6.19 -5.43 9.08
CA ARG A 173 6.33 -6.25 10.29
C ARG A 173 7.71 -6.87 10.45
N ALA A 174 8.53 -6.84 9.40
CA ALA A 174 9.96 -7.08 9.46
C ALA A 174 10.65 -6.26 8.35
N PRO A 175 10.91 -4.96 8.58
CA PRO A 175 11.29 -4.02 7.52
C PRO A 175 12.52 -4.47 6.74
N GLY A 176 12.43 -4.44 5.41
CA GLY A 176 13.51 -4.84 4.50
C GLY A 176 13.54 -6.34 4.17
N THR A 177 12.79 -7.20 4.87
CA THR A 177 12.85 -8.67 4.68
C THR A 177 11.89 -9.21 3.62
N ALA A 178 10.81 -8.50 3.32
CA ALA A 178 9.89 -8.93 2.27
C ALA A 178 10.61 -8.85 0.91
N PRO A 179 10.36 -9.82 0.01
CA PRO A 179 10.89 -9.77 -1.35
C PRO A 179 10.27 -8.60 -2.12
N VAL A 180 10.89 -8.25 -3.23
CA VAL A 180 10.34 -7.31 -4.22
C VAL A 180 10.38 -7.97 -5.59
N ALA A 181 9.41 -7.66 -6.45
CA ALA A 181 9.43 -8.08 -7.83
C ALA A 181 10.53 -7.34 -8.62
N ASP A 182 10.75 -6.06 -8.27
CA ASP A 182 11.82 -5.22 -8.79
C ASP A 182 12.19 -4.13 -7.79
N ALA A 183 13.48 -3.79 -7.68
CA ALA A 183 13.95 -2.78 -6.73
C ALA A 183 13.49 -1.35 -7.10
N CYS A 184 13.18 -1.10 -8.37
CA CYS A 184 12.57 0.13 -8.86
C CYS A 184 11.06 -0.03 -9.11
N GLY A 185 10.45 -1.11 -8.64
CA GLY A 185 9.01 -1.40 -8.69
C GLY A 185 8.56 -2.06 -10.00
N MET A 186 7.41 -2.71 -9.96
CA MET A 186 6.71 -3.24 -11.13
C MET A 186 5.56 -2.31 -11.52
N ALA A 187 5.42 -2.01 -12.81
CA ALA A 187 4.35 -1.19 -13.33
C ALA A 187 2.98 -1.82 -13.02
N GLY A 188 2.19 -1.14 -12.20
CA GLY A 188 0.89 -1.59 -11.70
C GLY A 188 0.96 -2.73 -10.68
N GLY A 189 2.14 -3.11 -10.19
CA GLY A 189 2.32 -4.05 -9.08
C GLY A 189 2.20 -5.54 -9.41
N SER A 190 1.72 -5.88 -10.60
CA SER A 190 1.48 -7.26 -11.04
C SER A 190 1.63 -7.42 -12.56
N PRO A 191 1.98 -8.62 -13.06
CA PRO A 191 2.13 -8.90 -14.51
C PRO A 191 0.86 -8.66 -15.33
N SER A 192 -0.30 -8.83 -14.70
CA SER A 192 -1.62 -8.57 -15.29
C SER A 192 -2.33 -7.50 -14.48
N ILE A 193 -3.31 -6.83 -15.09
CA ILE A 193 -4.17 -5.88 -14.37
C ILE A 193 -4.89 -6.64 -13.24
N GLY A 194 -4.53 -6.32 -12.01
CA GLY A 194 -5.16 -6.86 -10.81
C GLY A 194 -6.46 -6.13 -10.45
N GLY A 195 -7.00 -6.45 -9.28
CA GLY A 195 -8.10 -5.65 -8.71
C GLY A 195 -7.61 -4.35 -8.08
N GLY A 196 -8.55 -3.44 -7.84
CA GLY A 196 -8.28 -2.14 -7.24
C GLY A 196 -7.65 -1.14 -8.19
N ALA A 197 -6.82 -0.26 -7.64
CA ALA A 197 -6.21 0.86 -8.36
C ALA A 197 -4.79 0.55 -8.89
N ALA A 198 -4.51 -0.75 -9.03
CA ALA A 198 -3.31 -1.36 -9.60
C ALA A 198 -3.34 -1.39 -11.14
N VAL A 199 -3.67 -0.27 -11.77
CA VAL A 199 -3.83 -0.18 -13.22
C VAL A 199 -2.83 0.82 -13.80
N PHE A 200 -1.81 0.29 -14.49
CA PHE A 200 -0.83 1.09 -15.20
C PHE A 200 -1.31 1.42 -16.62
N SER A 201 -1.34 2.71 -16.97
CA SER A 201 -1.67 3.11 -18.35
C SER A 201 -0.43 2.94 -19.21
N SER A 202 -0.52 2.15 -20.28
CA SER A 202 0.62 1.94 -21.17
C SER A 202 1.08 3.27 -21.79
N THR A 203 2.39 3.47 -21.83
CA THR A 203 3.06 4.58 -22.51
C THR A 203 4.17 4.03 -23.40
N PRO A 204 4.87 4.87 -24.18
CA PRO A 204 6.07 4.43 -24.89
C PRO A 204 7.21 3.97 -23.98
N PHE A 205 7.16 4.24 -22.67
CA PHE A 205 8.24 3.92 -21.73
C PHE A 205 7.97 2.65 -20.92
N ALA A 206 6.71 2.32 -20.64
CA ALA A 206 6.34 1.13 -19.87
C ALA A 206 4.88 0.71 -20.09
N LYS A 207 4.58 -0.54 -19.76
CA LYS A 207 3.23 -1.11 -19.65
C LYS A 207 3.08 -1.93 -18.36
N GLN A 208 1.85 -2.31 -18.03
CA GLN A 208 1.54 -3.18 -16.90
C GLN A 208 2.50 -4.40 -16.85
N GLY A 209 3.05 -4.67 -15.66
CA GLY A 209 3.93 -5.80 -15.42
C GLY A 209 5.41 -5.55 -15.73
N ASP A 210 5.76 -4.46 -16.41
CA ASP A 210 7.15 -4.14 -16.68
C ASP A 210 7.92 -3.83 -15.39
N LEU A 211 9.19 -4.24 -15.35
CA LEU A 211 10.09 -4.05 -14.21
C LEU A 211 10.88 -2.74 -14.36
N GLY A 212 10.79 -1.87 -13.36
CA GLY A 212 11.32 -0.51 -13.41
C GLY A 212 12.82 -0.45 -13.65
N SER A 213 13.59 -1.36 -13.05
CA SER A 213 15.05 -1.42 -13.23
C SER A 213 15.48 -1.79 -14.66
N HIS A 214 14.58 -2.40 -15.44
CA HIS A 214 14.84 -2.90 -16.79
C HIS A 214 14.31 -1.99 -17.89
N VAL A 215 13.12 -1.40 -17.70
CA VAL A 215 12.46 -0.63 -18.77
C VAL A 215 12.61 0.88 -18.63
N LEU A 216 12.80 1.39 -17.41
CA LEU A 216 12.83 2.83 -17.21
C LEU A 216 14.16 3.39 -17.73
N PRO A 217 14.11 4.38 -18.64
CA PRO A 217 15.32 4.94 -19.21
C PRO A 217 16.13 5.62 -18.11
N ARG A 218 17.45 5.39 -18.14
CA ARG A 218 18.40 6.15 -17.34
C ARG A 218 18.33 7.61 -17.78
N SER A 219 18.14 8.51 -16.83
CA SER A 219 18.29 9.95 -17.08
C SER A 219 19.71 10.37 -16.72
N ALA A 220 20.18 11.48 -17.31
CA ALA A 220 21.33 12.17 -16.73
C ALA A 220 21.03 12.48 -15.24
N PRO A 221 22.02 12.39 -14.34
CA PRO A 221 21.81 12.72 -12.94
C PRO A 221 21.09 14.05 -12.78
N GLN A 222 19.94 14.03 -12.10
CA GLN A 222 19.10 15.23 -11.97
C GLN A 222 19.57 16.11 -10.81
N VAL A 223 20.39 15.56 -9.92
CA VAL A 223 20.98 16.22 -8.77
C VAL A 223 22.42 15.77 -8.58
N THR A 224 23.25 16.68 -8.09
CA THR A 224 24.63 16.40 -7.67
C THR A 224 24.74 16.57 -6.16
N TRP A 225 25.18 15.54 -5.48
CA TRP A 225 25.35 15.46 -4.04
C TRP A 225 26.82 15.39 -3.66
N LYS A 226 27.19 15.97 -2.53
CA LYS A 226 28.55 15.84 -1.97
C LYS A 226 28.58 14.66 -1.01
N ALA A 227 29.60 13.81 -1.11
CA ALA A 227 29.86 12.79 -0.08
C ALA A 227 30.01 13.46 1.30
N GLY A 228 29.36 12.92 2.33
CA GLY A 228 29.27 13.51 3.66
C GLY A 228 28.28 14.67 3.79
N GLY A 229 27.63 15.07 2.71
CA GLY A 229 26.60 16.10 2.71
C GLY A 229 25.27 15.59 3.23
N VAL A 230 24.44 16.52 3.69
CA VAL A 230 23.03 16.28 4.03
C VAL A 230 22.18 16.81 2.89
N VAL A 231 21.24 15.99 2.40
CA VAL A 231 20.39 16.31 1.26
C VAL A 231 18.92 16.12 1.60
N GLU A 232 18.07 16.96 1.01
CA GLU A 232 16.61 16.84 1.13
C GLU A 232 16.12 15.72 0.20
N VAL A 233 15.23 14.89 0.73
CA VAL A 233 14.46 13.90 -0.03
C VAL A 233 13.00 14.02 0.36
N ALA A 234 12.10 13.67 -0.55
CA ALA A 234 10.67 13.75 -0.28
C ALA A 234 9.90 12.71 -1.04
N TRP A 235 8.77 12.29 -0.47
CA TRP A 235 7.85 11.36 -1.11
C TRP A 235 6.41 11.75 -0.79
N GLY A 236 5.50 11.36 -1.66
CA GLY A 236 4.07 11.58 -1.47
C GLY A 236 3.33 10.27 -1.34
N ILE A 237 2.31 10.29 -0.49
CA ILE A 237 1.35 9.21 -0.35
C ILE A 237 0.12 9.61 -1.15
N ARG A 238 -0.47 8.73 -1.93
CA ARG A 238 -1.86 8.90 -2.32
C ARG A 238 -2.68 8.08 -1.35
N ALA A 239 -2.74 6.76 -1.48
CA ALA A 239 -3.43 5.97 -0.48
C ALA A 239 -2.47 5.39 0.58
N ASN A 240 -2.75 5.70 1.85
CA ASN A 240 -1.89 5.38 2.99
C ASN A 240 -2.14 3.96 3.52
N HIS A 241 -1.14 3.10 3.40
CA HIS A 241 -1.15 1.72 3.94
C HIS A 241 -0.32 1.56 5.23
N GLY A 242 -0.12 2.65 5.96
CA GLY A 242 0.75 2.68 7.14
C GLY A 242 2.20 2.42 6.74
N GLY A 243 2.90 1.59 7.50
CA GLY A 243 4.23 1.12 7.19
C GLY A 243 5.36 2.08 7.50
N GLY A 244 6.50 1.84 6.86
CA GLY A 244 7.68 2.69 6.96
C GLY A 244 8.63 2.47 5.81
N TYR A 245 9.59 3.37 5.66
CA TYR A 245 10.36 3.52 4.43
C TYR A 245 11.84 3.80 4.68
N GLN A 246 12.64 3.59 3.63
CA GLN A 246 14.08 3.81 3.63
C GLN A 246 14.56 4.31 2.27
N TYR A 247 15.62 5.12 2.29
CA TYR A 247 16.36 5.58 1.12
C TYR A 247 17.72 4.89 1.05
N ARG A 248 18.15 4.47 -0.14
CA ARG A 248 19.35 3.66 -0.37
C ARG A 248 20.03 4.02 -1.67
N LEU A 249 21.35 3.84 -1.75
CA LEU A 249 22.10 4.02 -3.00
C LEU A 249 22.60 2.68 -3.56
N CYS A 250 22.54 2.54 -4.87
CA CYS A 250 23.21 1.49 -5.64
C CYS A 250 24.06 2.18 -6.73
N PRO A 251 25.32 1.80 -6.96
CA PRO A 251 26.09 2.36 -8.07
C PRO A 251 25.36 2.13 -9.40
N ALA A 252 25.30 3.14 -10.25
CA ALA A 252 24.53 3.07 -11.48
C ALA A 252 25.17 2.16 -12.56
N SER A 253 26.37 1.64 -12.31
CA SER A 253 27.03 0.60 -13.11
C SER A 253 26.66 -0.82 -12.69
N GLU A 254 26.07 -1.00 -11.51
CA GLU A 254 25.70 -2.31 -10.96
C GLU A 254 24.28 -2.72 -11.38
N PRO A 255 23.96 -4.03 -11.38
CA PRO A 255 22.59 -4.49 -11.44
C PRO A 255 21.77 -3.92 -10.28
N LEU A 256 20.68 -3.21 -10.60
CA LEU A 256 19.81 -2.52 -9.64
C LEU A 256 18.92 -3.51 -8.88
N THR A 257 19.55 -4.36 -8.07
CA THR A 257 18.90 -5.35 -7.22
C THR A 257 18.67 -4.82 -5.81
N GLU A 258 17.71 -5.39 -5.09
CA GLU A 258 17.49 -5.07 -3.68
C GLU A 258 18.77 -5.31 -2.84
N ALA A 259 19.53 -6.36 -3.16
CA ALA A 259 20.82 -6.64 -2.53
C ALA A 259 21.86 -5.53 -2.76
N CYS A 260 21.88 -4.88 -3.93
CA CYS A 260 22.74 -3.73 -4.17
C CYS A 260 22.34 -2.54 -3.29
N PHE A 261 21.05 -2.19 -3.28
CA PHE A 261 20.55 -1.09 -2.46
C PHE A 261 20.76 -1.31 -0.96
N GLN A 262 20.64 -2.55 -0.48
CA GLN A 262 20.87 -2.89 0.92
C GLN A 262 22.33 -2.73 1.36
N GLN A 263 23.29 -2.53 0.44
CA GLN A 263 24.68 -2.25 0.81
C GLN A 263 24.88 -0.80 1.27
N THR A 264 24.04 0.14 0.81
CA THR A 264 24.20 1.57 1.13
C THR A 264 22.88 2.23 1.56
N PRO A 265 22.31 1.85 2.72
CA PRO A 265 21.24 2.63 3.35
C PRO A 265 21.70 4.03 3.73
N LEU A 266 20.87 5.02 3.43
CA LEU A 266 21.12 6.41 3.80
C LEU A 266 20.58 6.69 5.20
N LYS A 267 21.38 7.36 6.01
CA LYS A 267 21.03 7.72 7.38
C LYS A 267 20.12 8.95 7.37
N PHE A 268 18.94 8.84 7.97
CA PHE A 268 18.08 9.99 8.24
C PHE A 268 18.72 10.96 9.24
N VAL A 269 18.56 12.26 9.01
CA VAL A 269 19.12 13.30 9.86
C VAL A 269 18.10 14.41 10.14
N GLY A 270 18.12 14.92 11.37
CA GLY A 270 17.27 16.04 11.76
C GLY A 270 15.78 15.69 11.87
N LYS A 271 14.95 16.74 11.75
CA LYS A 271 13.50 16.68 11.90
C LYS A 271 12.79 16.51 10.56
N GLN A 272 11.58 15.96 10.60
CA GLN A 272 10.68 15.87 9.45
C GLN A 272 9.79 17.10 9.33
N LYS A 273 9.25 17.32 8.14
CA LYS A 273 8.19 18.31 7.89
C LYS A 273 7.23 17.81 6.81
N LEU A 274 6.01 18.33 6.77
CA LEU A 274 5.13 18.17 5.62
C LEU A 274 5.22 19.42 4.75
N ARG A 275 5.37 19.24 3.44
CA ARG A 275 5.30 20.30 2.43
C ARG A 275 4.03 20.17 1.63
N TYR A 276 3.12 21.12 1.77
CA TYR A 276 1.81 21.09 1.14
C TYR A 276 1.86 21.56 -0.31
N VAL A 277 0.81 21.23 -1.06
CA VAL A 277 0.64 21.60 -2.48
C VAL A 277 0.67 23.11 -2.72
N ASP A 278 0.32 23.92 -1.72
CA ASP A 278 0.39 25.39 -1.77
C ASP A 278 1.81 25.94 -1.47
N GLY A 279 2.78 25.05 -1.24
CA GLY A 279 4.15 25.38 -0.87
C GLY A 279 4.36 25.66 0.62
N SER A 280 3.30 25.72 1.43
CA SER A 280 3.42 25.89 2.87
C SER A 280 4.01 24.64 3.53
N GLU A 281 4.78 24.84 4.61
CA GLU A 281 5.37 23.77 5.39
C GLU A 281 4.88 23.80 6.83
N THR A 282 4.80 22.63 7.48
CA THR A 282 4.58 22.55 8.93
C THR A 282 5.82 23.04 9.68
N ALA A 283 5.68 23.35 10.97
CA ALA A 283 6.86 23.33 11.83
C ALA A 283 7.53 21.93 11.77
N PRO A 284 8.86 21.84 11.86
CA PRO A 284 9.54 20.56 11.90
C PRO A 284 9.19 19.76 13.16
N PHE A 285 8.90 18.47 12.99
CA PHE A 285 8.52 17.55 14.05
C PHE A 285 9.49 16.38 14.18
N GLU A 286 9.53 15.77 15.37
CA GLU A 286 10.41 14.64 15.64
C GLU A 286 9.98 13.41 14.81
N PRO A 287 10.90 12.79 14.06
CA PRO A 287 10.62 11.55 13.35
C PRO A 287 10.57 10.34 14.30
N THR A 288 9.95 9.26 13.83
CA THR A 288 9.99 7.96 14.50
C THR A 288 10.90 7.02 13.72
N LEU A 289 12.14 6.86 14.19
CA LEU A 289 13.14 5.97 13.60
C LEU A 289 13.09 4.57 14.22
N VAL A 290 13.16 3.55 13.38
CA VAL A 290 13.17 2.14 13.75
C VAL A 290 14.49 1.51 13.28
N SER A 291 15.32 1.08 14.22
CA SER A 291 16.59 0.39 13.95
C SER A 291 16.64 -1.05 14.51
N GLU A 292 15.70 -1.41 15.38
CA GLU A 292 15.56 -2.75 15.93
C GLU A 292 14.83 -3.65 14.93
N GLY A 293 15.36 -4.86 14.70
CA GLY A 293 14.68 -5.87 13.88
C GLY A 293 14.59 -5.56 12.40
N VAL A 294 15.37 -4.60 11.88
CA VAL A 294 15.34 -4.18 10.47
C VAL A 294 16.45 -4.82 9.64
N VAL A 295 16.22 -4.88 8.33
CA VAL A 295 17.22 -5.27 7.33
C VAL A 295 17.55 -4.08 6.41
N PRO A 296 18.84 -3.86 6.10
CA PRO A 296 20.01 -4.54 6.67
C PRO A 296 20.26 -4.15 8.13
N ALA A 297 20.92 -5.02 8.88
CA ALA A 297 21.26 -4.75 10.28
C ALA A 297 22.15 -3.50 10.40
N GLY A 298 21.91 -2.69 11.43
CA GLY A 298 22.62 -1.43 11.65
C GLY A 298 22.08 -0.23 10.86
N ALA A 299 21.13 -0.44 9.94
CA ALA A 299 20.40 0.64 9.30
C ALA A 299 19.23 1.15 10.17
N ALA A 300 18.57 2.20 9.70
CA ALA A 300 17.32 2.70 10.26
C ALA A 300 16.27 2.83 9.17
N TRP A 301 15.01 2.59 9.54
CA TRP A 301 13.82 2.83 8.75
C TRP A 301 13.02 3.95 9.40
N MET A 302 12.34 4.75 8.58
CA MET A 302 11.46 5.80 9.03
C MET A 302 10.02 5.28 9.07
N MET A 303 9.35 5.38 10.21
CA MET A 303 7.91 5.10 10.28
C MET A 303 7.16 6.18 9.50
N ASN A 304 6.15 5.79 8.72
CA ASN A 304 5.27 6.76 8.05
C ASN A 304 4.59 7.67 9.11
N PRO A 305 4.81 9.00 9.07
CA PRO A 305 4.32 9.91 10.11
C PRO A 305 2.83 10.26 9.98
N VAL A 306 2.18 9.83 8.90
CA VAL A 306 0.75 10.08 8.64
C VAL A 306 -0.06 8.85 9.04
N PRO A 307 -1.02 8.96 9.98
CA PRO A 307 -1.80 7.83 10.43
C PRO A 307 -2.79 7.36 9.36
N ARG A 308 -2.95 6.04 9.30
CA ARG A 308 -4.11 5.42 8.67
C ARG A 308 -5.28 5.50 9.63
N ILE A 309 -6.47 5.81 9.12
CA ILE A 309 -7.73 5.61 9.85
C ILE A 309 -8.31 4.28 9.41
N ASP A 310 -8.56 3.36 10.33
CA ASP A 310 -9.15 2.06 10.04
C ASP A 310 -10.66 2.13 10.28
N PHE A 311 -11.48 1.77 9.27
CA PHE A 311 -12.92 2.06 9.27
C PHE A 311 -13.83 0.85 9.39
N ASP A 312 -13.42 -0.35 9.01
CA ASP A 312 -14.30 -1.52 9.12
C ASP A 312 -13.57 -2.85 8.92
N SER A 313 -14.23 -3.90 9.37
CA SER A 313 -13.88 -5.30 9.18
C SER A 313 -14.11 -5.86 7.77
N VAL A 314 -14.41 -5.01 6.78
CA VAL A 314 -14.89 -5.45 5.47
C VAL A 314 -13.81 -5.30 4.40
N ASN A 315 -13.04 -4.20 4.44
CA ASN A 315 -12.11 -3.83 3.36
C ASN A 315 -10.63 -3.71 3.75
N SER A 316 -10.28 -3.47 5.01
CA SER A 316 -8.87 -3.34 5.44
C SER A 316 -8.16 -4.68 5.69
N GLY A 317 -8.91 -5.79 5.70
CA GLY A 317 -8.39 -7.11 6.10
C GLY A 317 -8.51 -7.38 7.60
N GLN A 318 -9.33 -6.60 8.30
CA GLN A 318 -9.69 -6.85 9.69
C GLN A 318 -10.78 -7.94 9.83
N PRO A 319 -10.82 -8.72 10.92
CA PRO A 319 -11.86 -9.73 11.16
C PRO A 319 -13.25 -9.09 11.35
N GLN A 320 -14.32 -9.75 10.90
CA GLN A 320 -15.74 -9.28 10.88
C GLN A 320 -16.30 -8.76 12.23
N ALA A 321 -15.57 -8.92 13.33
CA ALA A 321 -15.96 -8.50 14.68
C ALA A 321 -14.90 -7.62 15.37
N TRP A 322 -14.00 -6.98 14.61
CA TRP A 322 -12.97 -6.11 15.18
C TRP A 322 -13.60 -4.92 15.94
N LYS A 323 -13.34 -4.84 17.25
CA LYS A 323 -13.86 -3.83 18.18
C LYS A 323 -12.74 -3.18 19.02
N GLU A 324 -11.49 -3.37 18.63
CA GLU A 324 -10.32 -3.08 19.47
C GLU A 324 -9.95 -1.60 19.57
N CYS A 325 -10.72 -0.72 18.94
CA CYS A 325 -10.49 0.72 19.04
C CYS A 325 -10.75 1.22 20.45
N ARG A 326 -9.71 1.76 21.09
CA ARG A 326 -9.83 2.32 22.44
C ARG A 326 -10.72 3.58 22.44
N PRO A 327 -11.54 3.80 23.47
CA PRO A 327 -12.24 5.06 23.69
C PRO A 327 -11.25 6.25 23.65
N GLY A 328 -11.58 7.33 22.94
CA GLY A 328 -10.70 8.49 22.73
C GLY A 328 -9.85 8.46 21.45
N GLU A 329 -9.65 7.29 20.84
CA GLU A 329 -9.04 7.12 19.51
C GLU A 329 -10.09 6.89 18.40
N GLN A 330 -11.35 6.90 18.81
CA GLN A 330 -12.52 6.80 17.96
C GLN A 330 -12.88 8.21 17.48
N THR A 331 -12.79 8.48 16.19
CA THR A 331 -13.28 9.75 15.65
C THR A 331 -14.80 9.64 15.50
N TYR A 332 -15.55 10.14 16.48
CA TYR A 332 -17.02 10.22 16.42
C TYR A 332 -17.54 11.40 15.58
N ASP A 333 -16.64 12.17 14.98
CA ASP A 333 -16.96 13.48 14.42
C ASP A 333 -17.37 13.41 12.95
N THR A 334 -18.40 12.62 12.67
CA THR A 334 -19.12 12.75 11.40
C THR A 334 -20.61 12.73 11.69
N SER A 335 -21.37 13.56 10.98
CA SER A 335 -22.84 13.58 11.01
C SER A 335 -23.49 12.29 10.46
N PHE A 336 -22.69 11.26 10.16
CA PHE A 336 -23.12 9.93 9.75
C PHE A 336 -22.67 8.87 10.79
N PRO A 337 -23.55 8.45 11.71
CA PRO A 337 -23.19 7.65 12.89
C PRO A 337 -22.99 6.14 12.61
N MET A 338 -22.45 5.74 11.45
CA MET A 338 -22.52 4.34 11.00
C MET A 338 -21.21 3.51 11.05
N SER A 339 -20.05 4.07 11.39
CA SER A 339 -18.87 3.26 11.73
C SER A 339 -17.91 3.98 12.67
N LEU A 340 -17.35 3.24 13.63
CA LEU A 340 -16.23 3.69 14.45
C LEU A 340 -15.00 3.76 13.54
N ALA A 341 -14.43 4.96 13.37
CA ALA A 341 -13.14 5.12 12.72
C ALA A 341 -12.02 5.18 13.74
N CYS A 342 -10.94 4.45 13.48
CA CYS A 342 -9.90 4.22 14.45
C CYS A 342 -8.58 4.72 13.92
N ARG A 343 -8.17 5.88 14.43
CA ARG A 343 -6.88 6.49 14.12
C ARG A 343 -5.79 5.69 14.81
N GLN A 344 -4.89 5.09 14.03
CA GLN A 344 -3.89 4.18 14.59
C GLN A 344 -2.91 4.89 15.54
N PHE A 345 -2.54 6.14 15.27
CA PHE A 345 -1.68 6.92 16.16
C PHE A 345 -1.90 8.42 16.03
N GLU A 346 -1.54 9.16 17.07
CA GLU A 346 -1.49 10.62 17.04
C GLU A 346 -0.36 11.09 16.10
N PRO A 347 -0.66 11.86 15.02
CA PRO A 347 0.38 12.33 14.13
C PRO A 347 1.28 13.34 14.85
N ALA A 348 2.59 13.17 14.77
CA ALA A 348 3.51 14.27 15.03
C ALA A 348 3.34 15.39 13.98
N ALA A 349 3.02 15.00 12.75
CA ALA A 349 3.01 15.85 11.57
C ALA A 349 1.91 16.91 11.51
N CYS A 350 0.82 16.75 12.27
CA CYS A 350 -0.41 17.52 12.06
C CYS A 350 -1.01 18.12 13.33
N LYS A 351 -0.20 18.30 14.36
CA LYS A 351 -0.63 18.92 15.62
C LYS A 351 -1.06 20.39 15.46
N GLU A 352 -0.44 21.10 14.52
CA GLU A 352 -0.58 22.57 14.38
C GLU A 352 -1.75 23.01 13.48
N ARG A 353 -2.14 22.21 12.48
CA ARG A 353 -3.16 22.56 11.48
C ARG A 353 -4.60 22.24 11.88
N THR A 354 -4.81 21.78 13.11
CA THR A 354 -6.15 21.55 13.72
C THR A 354 -7.07 22.78 13.71
N ARG A 355 -6.58 23.96 13.31
CA ARG A 355 -7.30 25.24 13.32
C ARG A 355 -7.97 25.65 12.00
N MET A 356 -7.66 25.03 10.85
CA MET A 356 -8.13 25.63 9.57
C MET A 356 -9.61 25.38 9.24
N HIS A 357 -10.27 24.40 9.87
CA HIS A 357 -11.73 24.23 9.79
C HIS A 357 -12.37 23.65 11.07
N GLY A 358 -11.66 23.68 12.20
CA GLY A 358 -12.19 23.18 13.49
C GLY A 358 -12.48 21.67 13.55
N MET A 359 -12.18 20.92 12.49
CA MET A 359 -12.38 19.46 12.43
C MET A 359 -11.11 18.79 11.92
N PRO A 360 -10.25 18.25 12.81
CA PRO A 360 -8.98 17.67 12.41
C PRO A 360 -9.09 16.36 11.62
N TRP A 361 -10.31 15.79 11.50
CA TRP A 361 -10.53 14.41 11.05
C TRP A 361 -11.85 14.17 10.29
N ALA A 362 -12.50 15.22 9.76
CA ALA A 362 -13.85 15.07 9.22
C ALA A 362 -13.88 14.57 7.75
N PRO A 363 -14.82 13.68 7.38
CA PRO A 363 -15.28 13.58 6.00
C PRO A 363 -15.96 14.90 5.59
N ILE A 364 -15.94 15.21 4.29
CA ILE A 364 -16.64 16.40 3.78
C ILE A 364 -18.13 16.32 4.15
N PRO A 365 -18.72 17.37 4.75
CA PRO A 365 -20.14 17.42 5.05
C PRO A 365 -21.03 17.21 3.81
N GLY A 366 -22.05 16.36 3.93
CA GLY A 366 -23.16 16.29 2.97
C GLY A 366 -23.07 15.22 1.86
N LYS A 367 -22.11 14.28 1.90
CA LYS A 367 -22.11 13.12 0.99
C LYS A 367 -21.94 11.79 1.73
N PRO A 368 -22.86 10.82 1.58
CA PRO A 368 -22.61 9.45 2.01
C PRO A 368 -21.51 8.84 1.13
N TYR A 369 -20.36 8.51 1.70
CA TYR A 369 -19.32 7.74 1.01
C TYR A 369 -19.61 6.24 1.18
N PRO A 370 -19.72 5.45 0.09
CA PRO A 370 -20.00 4.02 0.20
C PRO A 370 -18.78 3.16 0.57
N THR A 371 -17.61 3.74 0.90
CA THR A 371 -16.36 2.98 1.10
C THR A 371 -15.48 3.61 2.19
N GLY A 372 -15.05 2.81 3.17
CA GLY A 372 -14.31 3.15 4.39
C GLY A 372 -12.89 3.73 4.25
N ASP A 373 -12.68 4.67 3.33
CA ASP A 373 -11.46 5.47 3.25
C ASP A 373 -11.83 6.94 3.47
N VAL A 374 -11.97 7.38 4.71
CA VAL A 374 -12.13 8.83 4.96
C VAL A 374 -10.79 9.50 4.71
N GLN A 375 -10.81 10.36 3.71
CA GLN A 375 -9.75 11.26 3.33
C GLN A 375 -9.76 12.42 4.34
N GLY A 376 -8.64 12.64 5.03
CA GLY A 376 -8.45 13.79 5.90
C GLY A 376 -7.22 14.58 5.46
N GLU A 377 -7.09 15.84 5.89
CA GLU A 377 -5.89 16.65 5.62
C GLU A 377 -4.60 16.01 6.14
N CYS A 378 -4.71 15.00 7.03
CA CYS A 378 -3.59 14.26 7.59
C CYS A 378 -3.92 12.76 7.85
N SER A 379 -4.70 12.14 6.97
CA SER A 379 -4.96 10.70 7.07
C SER A 379 -5.55 10.09 5.81
N GLY A 380 -5.44 8.77 5.69
CA GLY A 380 -6.06 8.03 4.58
C GLY A 380 -5.45 8.42 3.23
N ASP A 381 -6.25 8.91 2.30
CA ASP A 381 -5.75 9.43 1.02
C ASP A 381 -5.01 10.78 1.23
N PHE A 382 -3.68 10.75 1.36
CA PHE A 382 -2.85 11.89 1.80
C PHE A 382 -2.19 12.65 0.63
N VAL A 383 -3.03 13.20 -0.21
CA VAL A 383 -2.67 13.85 -1.48
C VAL A 383 -2.31 15.34 -1.35
N SER A 384 -2.51 15.93 -0.18
CA SER A 384 -2.35 17.37 0.09
C SER A 384 -0.90 17.80 0.34
N ALA A 385 0.01 16.85 0.58
CA ALA A 385 1.40 17.16 0.93
C ALA A 385 2.40 16.07 0.49
N LEU A 386 3.67 16.44 0.57
CA LEU A 386 4.84 15.57 0.58
C LEU A 386 5.36 15.44 2.01
N ILE A 387 5.84 14.24 2.36
CA ILE A 387 6.66 14.00 3.54
C ILE A 387 8.10 14.32 3.16
N VAL A 388 8.71 15.27 3.87
CA VAL A 388 10.05 15.77 3.59
C VAL A 388 11.00 15.32 4.70
N ASP A 389 12.11 14.73 4.27
CA ASP A 389 13.17 14.19 5.09
C ASP A 389 14.52 14.80 4.68
N HIS A 390 15.51 14.61 5.54
CA HIS A 390 16.90 14.81 5.18
C HIS A 390 17.68 13.53 5.41
N VAL A 391 18.60 13.22 4.49
CA VAL A 391 19.48 12.05 4.58
C VAL A 391 20.94 12.44 4.39
N GLU A 392 21.84 11.76 5.09
CA GLU A 392 23.29 11.93 4.97
C GLU A 392 23.83 11.01 3.88
N VAL A 393 24.54 11.58 2.91
CA VAL A 393 25.32 10.84 1.91
C VAL A 393 26.58 10.32 2.60
N PRO A 394 26.90 9.01 2.56
CA PRO A 394 28.06 8.49 3.27
C PRO A 394 29.36 9.18 2.86
N ARG A 395 30.16 9.60 3.84
CA ARG A 395 31.46 10.27 3.63
C ARG A 395 32.44 9.43 2.82
N THR A 396 32.35 8.10 2.96
CA THR A 396 33.20 7.11 2.32
C THR A 396 32.73 6.73 0.92
N LEU A 397 31.60 7.27 0.45
CA LEU A 397 31.05 6.92 -0.85
C LEU A 397 31.93 7.53 -1.96
N PRO A 398 32.47 6.72 -2.89
CA PRO A 398 33.33 7.26 -3.94
C PRO A 398 32.51 8.13 -4.90
N PRO A 399 33.12 9.18 -5.49
CA PRO A 399 32.47 9.96 -6.53
C PRO A 399 32.03 9.08 -7.71
N GLY A 400 30.86 9.35 -8.28
CA GLY A 400 30.30 8.57 -9.37
C GLY A 400 28.81 8.77 -9.56
N GLU A 401 28.24 8.05 -10.52
CA GLU A 401 26.79 8.03 -10.74
C GLU A 401 26.14 6.88 -9.95
N TYR A 402 25.06 7.20 -9.26
CA TYR A 402 24.31 6.27 -8.43
C TYR A 402 22.83 6.34 -8.76
N VAL A 403 22.12 5.28 -8.41
CA VAL A 403 20.67 5.25 -8.35
C VAL A 403 20.26 5.34 -6.88
N LEU A 404 19.41 6.30 -6.57
CA LEU A 404 18.69 6.38 -5.30
C LEU A 404 17.44 5.53 -5.38
N GLY A 405 17.36 4.51 -4.54
CA GLY A 405 16.18 3.68 -4.33
C GLY A 405 15.42 4.10 -3.09
N TRP A 406 14.16 4.47 -3.25
CA TRP A 406 13.20 4.63 -2.17
C TRP A 406 12.34 3.38 -2.09
N ARG A 407 12.19 2.82 -0.88
CA ARG A 407 11.34 1.65 -0.60
C ARG A 407 10.43 1.96 0.57
N TRP A 408 9.14 1.68 0.41
CA TRP A 408 8.14 1.75 1.46
C TRP A 408 7.49 0.39 1.66
N ASP A 409 7.74 -0.18 2.83
CA ASP A 409 7.16 -1.43 3.29
C ASP A 409 5.81 -1.12 3.94
N CYS A 410 4.71 -1.57 3.33
CA CYS A 410 3.36 -1.36 3.88
C CYS A 410 3.06 -2.30 5.05
N GLU A 411 2.15 -1.87 5.93
CA GLU A 411 1.62 -2.72 6.98
C GLU A 411 0.18 -3.18 6.71
N GLU A 412 -0.68 -2.32 6.15
CA GLU A 412 -2.06 -2.69 5.84
C GLU A 412 -2.13 -3.77 4.74
N THR A 413 -1.19 -3.73 3.79
CA THR A 413 -1.14 -4.62 2.62
C THR A 413 0.19 -5.34 2.49
N ALA A 414 0.17 -6.50 1.83
CA ALA A 414 1.34 -7.26 1.38
C ALA A 414 1.99 -6.61 0.14
N GLN A 415 2.31 -5.31 0.24
CA GLN A 415 2.83 -4.51 -0.86
C GLN A 415 4.11 -3.78 -0.45
N VAL A 416 5.03 -3.65 -1.40
CA VAL A 416 6.25 -2.83 -1.28
C VAL A 416 6.27 -1.81 -2.39
N TRP A 417 6.23 -0.53 -2.05
CA TRP A 417 6.32 0.58 -3.02
C TRP A 417 7.77 0.95 -3.26
N SER A 418 8.11 1.18 -4.52
CA SER A 418 9.50 1.43 -4.90
C SER A 418 9.61 2.56 -5.91
N SER A 419 10.67 3.35 -5.81
CA SER A 419 11.01 4.39 -6.78
C SER A 419 12.51 4.53 -6.92
N CYS A 420 12.98 4.84 -8.12
CA CYS A 420 14.40 5.03 -8.42
C CYS A 420 14.68 6.39 -9.06
N ALA A 421 15.75 7.08 -8.64
CA ALA A 421 16.20 8.34 -9.25
C ALA A 421 17.71 8.34 -9.52
N ASP A 422 18.11 9.03 -10.58
CA ASP A 422 19.52 9.21 -10.96
C ASP A 422 20.17 10.36 -10.17
N VAL A 423 21.27 10.06 -9.47
CA VAL A 423 22.03 11.03 -8.68
C VAL A 423 23.53 10.93 -9.00
N ALA A 424 24.23 12.06 -8.99
CA ALA A 424 25.68 12.11 -9.09
C ALA A 424 26.25 12.42 -7.71
N VAL A 425 27.26 11.67 -7.27
CA VAL A 425 28.01 11.94 -6.05
C VAL A 425 29.37 12.49 -6.44
N VAL A 426 29.74 13.62 -5.85
CA VAL A 426 31.07 14.23 -5.96
C VAL A 426 31.81 14.15 -4.64
N ALA A 427 33.13 14.31 -4.69
CA ALA A 427 33.97 14.28 -3.49
C ALA A 427 33.47 15.29 -2.43
N GLY A 428 33.46 14.84 -1.18
CA GLY A 428 33.29 15.73 -0.04
C GLY A 428 34.52 16.63 0.11
N ALA A 429 34.40 17.73 0.85
CA ALA A 429 35.59 18.47 1.27
C ALA A 429 36.44 17.54 2.16
N GLU A 430 37.71 17.34 1.83
CA GLU A 430 38.65 16.76 2.77
C GLU A 430 38.68 17.67 4.00
N LEU A 431 38.38 17.11 5.17
CA LEU A 431 38.76 17.78 6.41
C LEU A 431 40.28 17.64 6.47
N ASP A 432 40.99 18.75 6.25
CA ASP A 432 42.43 18.89 6.44
C ASP A 432 42.80 18.46 7.87
N TYR A 433 43.04 17.17 8.07
CA TYR A 433 43.55 16.61 9.31
C TYR A 433 45.03 16.96 9.52
N ALA A 434 45.63 17.69 8.57
CA ALA A 434 47.02 18.14 8.60
C ALA A 434 47.23 19.47 9.36
N ALA A 435 46.17 20.17 9.78
CA ALA A 435 46.30 21.49 10.43
C ALA A 435 46.31 21.48 11.98
N SER A 436 46.31 20.30 12.63
CA SER A 436 46.23 20.20 14.09
C SER A 436 47.25 19.25 14.76
N ARG A 437 48.40 19.00 14.12
CA ARG A 437 49.53 18.33 14.78
C ARG A 437 50.69 19.29 15.01
#